data_AF-A0A8X6U9I1-F1
#
_entry.id   AF-A0A8X6U9I1-F1
#
_cell.length_a   1.000
_cell.length_b   1.000
_cell.length_c   1.000
_cell.angle_alpha   90.00
_cell.angle_beta   90.00
_cell.angle_gamma   90.00
#
_symmetry.space_group_name_H-M   'P 1'
#
loop_
_entity.id
_entity.type
_entity.pdbx_description
1 polymer ?
#
loop_
_entity_poly.entity_id
_entity_poly.type
_entity_poly.pdbx_seq_one_letter_code
_entity_poly.pdbx_strand_id
1 'polypeptide(L)' 'MHSIGRGAEVGRMFCALMNLPQPPTRFAPYNKRLLNAVRLVSEETMQKATQEAVWENGSNNNNITVAVDGTWQKR' A
#
# COMPACT_ATOMS: atom_id res chain seq x y z
N MET A 1 -17.41 -4.28 -22.71
CA MET A 1 -15.96 -4.53 -22.65
C MET A 1 -15.26 -3.29 -23.18
N HIS A 2 -14.89 -2.32 -22.34
CA HIS A 2 -14.22 -1.11 -22.81
C HIS A 2 -13.20 -0.64 -21.77
N SER A 3 -11.98 -0.40 -22.24
CA SER A 3 -10.86 0.23 -21.53
C SER A 3 -9.75 -0.68 -20.99
N ILE A 4 -9.43 -1.79 -21.66
CA ILE A 4 -8.06 -2.33 -21.53
C ILE A 4 -7.17 -1.47 -22.43
N GLY A 5 -6.24 -0.70 -21.85
CA GLY A 5 -5.24 0.09 -22.57
C GLY A 5 -5.35 1.61 -22.51
N ARG A 6 -6.51 2.18 -22.12
CA ARG A 6 -6.67 3.66 -22.01
C ARG A 6 -5.72 4.29 -21.00
N GLY A 7 -5.51 3.67 -19.85
CA GLY A 7 -4.57 4.17 -18.84
C GLY A 7 -3.12 4.19 -19.33
N ALA A 8 -2.72 3.23 -20.17
CA ALA A 8 -1.38 3.18 -20.75
C ALA A 8 -1.16 4.28 -21.80
N GLU A 9 -2.18 4.55 -22.64
CA GLU A 9 -2.15 5.64 -23.62
C GLU A 9 -2.03 7.01 -22.94
N VAL A 10 -2.87 7.27 -21.93
CA VAL A 10 -2.86 8.52 -21.16
C VAL A 10 -1.53 8.68 -20.41
N GLY A 11 -1.00 7.60 -19.84
CA GLY A 11 0.31 7.60 -19.18
C GLY A 11 1.45 7.96 -20.15
N ARG A 12 1.44 7.44 -21.39
CA ARG A 12 2.43 7.80 -22.41
C ARG A 12 2.34 9.26 -22.83
N MET A 13 1.13 9.76 -23.07
CA MET A 13 0.90 11.16 -23.43
C MET A 13 1.38 12.11 -22.32
N PHE A 14 1.06 11.79 -21.07
CA PHE A 14 1.51 12.56 -19.91
C PHE A 14 3.04 12.55 -19.78
N CYS A 15 3.69 11.40 -19.92
CA CYS A 15 5.15 11.33 -19.89
C CYS A 15 5.80 12.17 -21.00
N ALA A 16 5.24 12.12 -22.22
CA ALA A 16 5.74 12.94 -23.33
C ALA A 16 5.59 14.45 -23.07
N LEU A 17 4.45 14.88 -22.54
CA LEU A 17 4.20 16.27 -22.14
C LEU A 17 5.17 16.76 -21.06
N MET A 18 5.47 15.91 -20.09
CA MET A 18 6.29 16.24 -18.93
C MET A 18 7.79 15.97 -19.12
N ASN A 19 8.22 15.55 -20.32
CA ASN A 19 9.60 15.11 -20.59
C ASN A 19 10.08 13.98 -19.65
N LEU A 20 9.16 13.10 -19.24
CA LEU A 20 9.43 11.94 -18.39
C LEU A 20 9.73 10.70 -19.24
N PRO A 21 10.49 9.72 -18.71
CA PRO A 21 10.66 8.43 -19.37
C PRO A 21 9.31 7.74 -19.58
N GLN A 22 9.20 6.95 -20.65
CA GLN A 22 7.96 6.23 -20.95
C GLN A 22 7.59 5.26 -19.81
N PRO A 23 6.29 5.11 -19.54
CA PRO A 23 5.85 4.23 -18.47
C PRO A 23 6.28 2.78 -18.75
N PRO A 24 6.75 2.05 -17.73
CA PRO A 24 7.17 0.66 -17.90
C PRO A 24 5.99 -0.19 -18.36
N THR A 25 6.23 -1.06 -19.36
CA THR A 25 5.19 -1.94 -19.90
C THR A 25 4.97 -3.20 -19.06
N ARG A 26 5.94 -3.55 -18.20
CA ARG A 26 5.88 -4.69 -17.27
C ARG A 26 5.70 -4.20 -15.84
N PHE A 27 4.46 -4.14 -15.38
CA PHE A 27 4.12 -3.69 -14.03
C PHE A 27 4.33 -4.76 -12.93
N ALA A 28 4.32 -6.04 -13.30
CA ALA A 28 4.46 -7.16 -12.35
C ALA A 28 5.64 -7.04 -11.36
N PRO A 29 6.89 -6.71 -11.77
CA PRO A 29 8.00 -6.56 -10.82
C PRO A 29 7.81 -5.38 -9.87
N TYR A 30 7.21 -4.27 -10.34
CA TYR A 30 6.93 -3.10 -9.51
C TYR A 30 5.83 -3.40 -8.50
N ASN A 31 4.75 -4.04 -8.93
CA ASN A 31 3.69 -4.48 -8.03
C ASN A 31 4.21 -5.43 -6.95
N LYS A 32 5.11 -6.36 -7.31
CA LYS A 32 5.76 -7.25 -6.33
C LYS A 32 6.60 -6.48 -5.33
N ARG A 33 7.37 -5.48 -5.77
CA ARG A 33 8.18 -4.63 -4.88
C ARG A 33 7.31 -3.81 -3.94
N LEU A 34 6.28 -3.16 -4.48
CA LEU A 34 5.32 -2.37 -3.71
C LEU A 34 4.61 -3.24 -2.67
N LEU A 35 4.11 -4.41 -3.08
CA LEU A 35 3.44 -5.34 -2.16
C LEU A 35 4.38 -5.80 -1.05
N ASN A 36 5.64 -6.11 -1.36
CA ASN A 36 6.61 -6.51 -0.35
C ASN A 36 6.92 -5.37 0.64
N ALA A 37 7.11 -4.14 0.13
CA ALA A 37 7.35 -2.97 0.97
C ALA A 37 6.15 -2.68 1.89
N VAL A 38 4.94 -2.70 1.34
CA VAL A 38 3.71 -2.50 2.12
C VAL A 38 3.55 -3.57 3.18
N ARG A 39 3.82 -4.83 2.84
CA ARG A 39 3.79 -5.94 3.81
C ARG A 39 4.76 -5.71 4.97
N LEU A 40 6.03 -5.41 4.67
CA LEU A 40 7.06 -5.19 5.69
C LEU A 40 6.65 -4.07 6.64
N VAL A 41 6.25 -2.91 6.10
CA VAL A 41 5.81 -1.77 6.90
C VAL A 41 4.60 -2.17 7.75
N SER A 42 3.61 -2.85 7.17
CA SER A 42 2.39 -3.25 7.88
C SER A 42 2.68 -4.23 9.03
N GLU A 43 3.58 -5.19 8.82
CA GLU A 43 3.99 -6.15 9.83
C GLU A 43 4.74 -5.45 10.98
N GLU A 44 5.70 -4.60 10.66
CA GLU A 44 6.49 -3.86 11.66
C GLU A 44 5.63 -2.87 12.46
N THR A 45 4.73 -2.15 11.81
CA THR A 45 3.87 -1.17 12.50
C THR A 45 2.85 -1.85 13.39
N MET A 46 2.25 -2.97 12.94
CA MET A 46 1.31 -3.73 13.76
C MET A 46 1.99 -4.34 15.01
N GLN A 47 3.22 -4.84 14.86
CA GLN A 47 3.98 -5.36 16.01
C GLN A 47 4.29 -4.26 17.02
N LYS A 48 4.77 -3.09 16.55
CA LYS A 48 5.04 -1.93 17.42
C LYS A 48 3.78 -1.45 18.13
N ALA A 49 2.68 -1.24 17.39
CA ALA A 49 1.41 -0.82 17.95
C ALA A 49 0.88 -1.81 19.00
N THR A 50 1.11 -3.11 18.80
CA THR A 50 0.74 -4.13 19.80
C THR A 50 1.59 -4.02 21.06
N GLN A 51 2.91 -3.84 20.94
CA GLN A 51 3.80 -3.67 22.09
C GLN A 51 3.46 -2.41 22.89
N GLU A 52 3.18 -1.30 22.20
CA GLU A 52 2.72 -0.05 22.81
C GLU A 52 1.39 -0.26 23.54
N ALA A 53 0.43 -0.95 22.91
CA ALA A 53 -0.85 -1.24 23.56
C ALA A 53 -0.72 -2.14 24.81
N VAL A 54 0.18 -3.13 24.81
CA VAL A 54 0.46 -3.96 26.01
C VAL A 54 1.07 -3.13 27.13
N TRP A 55 1.99 -2.22 26.79
CA TRP A 55 2.61 -1.32 27.74
C TRP A 55 1.57 -0.40 28.41
N GLU A 56 0.74 0.27 27.61
CA GLU A 56 -0.33 1.15 28.10
C GLU A 56 -1.39 0.41 28.93
N ASN A 57 -1.58 -0.90 28.69
CA ASN A 57 -2.52 -1.74 29.44
C ASN A 57 -1.96 -2.25 30.79
N GLY A 58 -0.93 -1.59 31.35
CA GLY A 58 -0.33 -1.96 32.65
C GLY A 58 0.78 -3.00 32.56
N SER A 59 1.50 -3.03 31.43
CA SER A 59 2.76 -3.78 31.21
C SER A 59 2.77 -5.30 31.43
N ASN A 60 1.62 -5.96 31.57
CA ASN A 60 1.53 -7.43 31.60
C ASN A 60 0.15 -7.97 31.21
N ASN A 61 -0.72 -7.13 30.63
CA ASN A 61 -2.06 -7.49 30.22
C ASN A 61 -2.19 -7.46 28.70
N ASN A 62 -2.22 -8.63 28.10
CA ASN A 62 -2.26 -8.78 26.63
C ASN A 62 -3.69 -8.84 26.09
N ASN A 63 -4.69 -8.59 26.94
CA ASN A 63 -6.09 -8.56 26.54
C ASN A 63 -6.41 -7.26 25.81
N ILE A 64 -6.14 -7.24 24.50
CA ILE A 64 -6.26 -6.07 23.63
C ILE A 64 -7.25 -6.42 22.52
N THR A 65 -8.18 -5.50 22.25
CA THR A 65 -9.13 -5.61 21.13
C THR A 65 -8.82 -4.52 20.11
N VAL A 66 -8.80 -4.89 18.83
CA VAL A 66 -8.55 -3.97 17.72
C VAL A 66 -9.75 -3.99 16.78
N ALA A 67 -10.22 -2.81 16.38
CA ALA A 67 -11.22 -2.64 15.33
C ALA A 67 -10.55 -1.97 14.13
N VAL A 68 -10.65 -2.59 12.95
CA VAL A 68 -10.09 -2.06 11.71
C VAL A 68 -11.23 -1.82 10.74
N ASP A 69 -11.46 -0.56 10.36
CA ASP A 69 -12.43 -0.21 9.33
C ASP A 69 -11.72 0.02 7.99
N GLY A 70 -12.25 -0.59 6.92
CA GLY A 70 -11.69 -0.52 5.57
C GLY A 70 -12.23 0.66 4.76
N THR A 71 -12.70 1.73 5.39
CA THR A 71 -13.40 2.83 4.67
C THR A 71 -12.51 3.54 3.64
N TRP A 72 -11.19 3.44 3.77
CA TRP A 72 -10.22 4.00 2.83
C TRP A 72 -10.13 3.26 1.48
N GLN A 73 -10.68 2.05 1.35
CA GLN A 73 -10.52 1.22 0.15
C GLN A 73 -11.56 1.52 -0.97
N LYS A 74 -12.57 2.36 -0.72
CA LYS A 74 -13.64 2.69 -1.70
C LYS A 74 -13.48 4.07 -2.37
N ARG A 75 -12.27 4.47 -2.75
CA ARG A 75 -12.04 5.68 -3.58
C ARG A 75 -11.32 5.35 -4.86
#